data_AF-A0A6B2T0A4-F1
#
_entry.id   AF-A0A6B2T0A4-F1
#
_cell.length_a   1.000
_cell.length_b   1.000
_cell.length_c   1.000
_cell.angle_alpha   90.00
_cell.angle_beta   90.00
_cell.angle_gamma   90.00
#
_symmetry.space_group_name_H-M   'P 1'
#
loop_
_entity.id
_entity.type
_entity.pdbx_description
1 polymer ?
#
loop_
_entity_poly.entity_id
_entity_poly.type
_entity_poly.pdbx_seq_one_letter_code
_entity_poly.pdbx_strand_id
1 'polypeptide(L)'
;FFTLRFTAASAAWLAEQTATGGWFTGRADWYGSFYAPDGSAAFSSPWRASRGGLWDVGPHALSMLLPVLGDVTAVTAAEGSRDTVHLILRHDSGASSTATLSLTAPPKCEGLAVELRGESGTVALPPWEGAGDAFGAAVDALLESVTTGTAHPCDVRFGLRVSEILARAEEHITAT
;
A
#
# COMPACT_ATOMS: atom_id res chain seq x y z
N PHE A 1 -7.10 0.58 -8.24
CA PHE A 1 -7.19 1.90 -7.60
C PHE A 1 -6.67 1.76 -6.16
N PHE A 2 -6.21 2.83 -5.52
CA PHE A 2 -5.58 2.75 -4.20
C PHE A 2 -6.58 3.00 -3.07
N THR A 3 -7.31 2.00 -2.61
CA THR A 3 -8.44 2.13 -1.67
C THR A 3 -8.18 3.06 -0.48
N LEU A 4 -7.03 2.95 0.19
CA LEU A 4 -6.68 3.82 1.32
C LEU A 4 -6.60 5.31 0.91
N ARG A 5 -6.22 5.62 -0.33
CA ARG A 5 -6.13 6.98 -0.85
C ARG A 5 -7.49 7.66 -1.07
N PHE A 6 -8.58 6.91 -0.96
CA PHE A 6 -9.94 7.40 -1.21
C PHE A 6 -10.87 7.23 -0.01
N THR A 7 -10.32 6.95 1.18
CA THR A 7 -11.07 7.13 2.44
C THR A 7 -10.71 8.48 3.05
N ALA A 8 -11.69 9.23 3.54
CA ALA A 8 -11.46 10.58 4.05
C ALA A 8 -10.38 10.63 5.15
N ALA A 9 -10.45 9.72 6.12
CA ALA A 9 -9.50 9.67 7.23
C ALA A 9 -8.07 9.38 6.76
N SER A 10 -7.86 8.36 5.93
CA SER A 10 -6.52 7.98 5.45
C SER A 10 -5.93 9.01 4.48
N ALA A 11 -6.77 9.61 3.63
CA ALA A 11 -6.34 10.65 2.70
C ALA A 11 -5.92 11.94 3.44
N ALA A 12 -6.69 12.36 4.44
CA ALA A 12 -6.35 13.51 5.28
C ALA A 12 -5.07 13.26 6.09
N TRP A 13 -4.96 12.08 6.72
CA TRP A 13 -3.76 11.69 7.46
C TRP A 13 -2.52 11.71 6.56
N LEU A 14 -2.61 11.15 5.36
CA LEU A 14 -1.49 11.12 4.42
C LEU A 14 -1.08 12.51 3.94
N ALA A 15 -2.05 13.39 3.67
CA ALA A 15 -1.78 14.77 3.29
C ALA A 15 -1.05 15.53 4.41
N GLU A 16 -1.47 15.35 5.66
CA GLU A 16 -0.80 15.91 6.84
C GLU A 16 0.64 15.39 6.95
N GLN A 17 0.86 14.07 6.86
CA GLN A 17 2.20 13.51 7.02
C GLN A 17 3.14 13.89 5.85
N THR A 18 2.59 14.06 4.65
CA THR A 18 3.33 14.58 3.50
C THR A 18 3.78 16.02 3.74
N ALA A 19 2.93 16.85 4.33
CA ALA A 19 3.25 18.24 4.65
C ALA A 19 4.24 18.38 5.81
N THR A 20 4.19 17.49 6.81
CA THR A 20 5.12 17.50 7.96
C THR A 20 6.56 17.18 7.53
N GLY A 21 6.77 16.19 6.66
CA GLY A 21 8.12 15.79 6.23
C GLY A 21 9.02 15.29 7.37
N GLY A 22 10.34 15.26 7.16
CA GLY A 22 11.32 14.88 8.20
C GLY A 22 11.24 13.42 8.67
N TRP A 23 10.63 12.53 7.87
CA TRP A 23 10.48 11.12 8.21
C TRP A 23 11.76 10.33 7.93
N PHE A 24 12.22 9.60 8.94
CA PHE A 24 13.42 8.77 8.90
C PHE A 24 13.13 7.38 8.30
N THR A 25 11.96 6.80 8.60
CA THR A 25 11.55 5.48 8.11
C THR A 25 10.02 5.34 8.14
N GLY A 26 9.52 4.29 7.48
CA GLY A 26 8.13 3.88 7.57
C GLY A 26 7.97 2.36 7.47
N ARG A 27 6.81 1.88 7.91
CA ARG A 27 6.37 0.50 7.67
C ARG A 27 4.93 0.45 7.21
N ALA A 28 4.60 -0.52 6.37
CA ALA A 28 3.24 -0.84 5.96
C ALA A 28 2.99 -2.35 6.05
N ASP A 29 2.25 -2.78 7.06
CA ASP A 29 1.85 -4.17 7.24
C ASP A 29 0.38 -4.34 6.84
N TRP A 30 0.11 -5.26 5.92
CA TRP A 30 -1.23 -5.61 5.49
C TRP A 30 -1.40 -7.12 5.47
N TYR A 31 -2.07 -7.61 6.50
CA TYR A 31 -2.47 -9.01 6.65
C TYR A 31 -3.97 -9.12 6.38
N GLY A 32 -4.33 -9.66 5.22
CA GLY A 32 -5.69 -10.09 4.91
C GLY A 32 -5.85 -11.59 5.13
N SER A 33 -7.07 -12.02 5.47
CA SER A 33 -7.43 -13.44 5.54
C SER A 33 -8.35 -13.89 4.41
N PHE A 34 -8.46 -13.11 3.33
CA PHE A 34 -9.39 -13.40 2.23
C PHE A 34 -9.24 -14.83 1.69
N TYR A 35 -8.03 -15.37 1.61
CA TYR A 35 -7.74 -16.75 1.19
C TYR A 35 -7.24 -17.65 2.32
N ALA A 36 -7.50 -17.29 3.58
CA ALA A 36 -7.28 -18.22 4.69
C ALA A 36 -8.26 -19.41 4.61
N PRO A 37 -7.91 -20.59 5.15
CA PRO A 37 -8.80 -21.76 5.15
C PRO A 37 -10.18 -21.50 5.80
N ASP A 38 -10.21 -20.65 6.82
CA ASP A 38 -11.39 -20.14 7.53
C ASP A 38 -11.63 -18.64 7.24
N GLY A 39 -11.19 -18.20 6.06
CA GLY A 39 -11.13 -16.81 5.65
C GLY A 39 -12.45 -16.17 5.23
N SER A 40 -12.37 -14.88 4.92
CA SER A 40 -13.51 -14.00 4.63
C SER A 40 -13.84 -13.86 3.14
N ALA A 41 -13.40 -14.79 2.28
CA ALA A 41 -13.66 -14.73 0.83
C ALA A 41 -15.15 -14.51 0.51
N ALA A 42 -15.51 -13.28 0.16
CA ALA A 42 -16.87 -12.94 -0.23
C ALA A 42 -17.21 -13.40 -1.66
N PHE A 43 -16.18 -13.69 -2.47
CA PHE A 43 -16.31 -14.12 -3.86
C PHE A 43 -15.03 -14.83 -4.35
N SER A 44 -15.16 -15.60 -5.43
CA SER A 44 -14.01 -16.20 -6.10
C SER A 44 -13.29 -15.16 -6.98
N SER A 45 -11.98 -15.04 -6.83
CA SER A 45 -11.12 -14.24 -7.70
C SER A 45 -9.88 -15.05 -8.08
N PRO A 46 -9.86 -15.69 -9.27
CA PRO A 46 -8.73 -16.52 -9.69
C PRO A 46 -7.41 -15.75 -9.79
N TRP A 47 -7.46 -14.48 -10.22
CA TRP A 47 -6.28 -13.61 -10.30
C TRP A 47 -5.66 -13.31 -8.93
N ARG A 48 -6.48 -12.94 -7.93
CA ARG A 48 -5.95 -12.65 -6.59
C ARG A 48 -5.40 -13.90 -5.93
N ALA A 49 -6.05 -15.04 -6.14
CA ALA A 49 -5.56 -16.32 -5.65
C ALA A 49 -4.19 -16.70 -6.25
N SER A 50 -3.94 -16.38 -7.52
CA SER A 50 -2.67 -16.72 -8.18
C SER A 50 -1.55 -15.70 -7.95
N ARG A 51 -1.86 -14.44 -7.64
CA ARG A 51 -0.86 -13.38 -7.47
C ARG A 51 -0.59 -12.97 -6.02
N GLY A 52 -1.48 -13.34 -5.10
CA GLY A 52 -1.28 -13.20 -3.66
C GLY A 52 -1.18 -11.75 -3.15
N GLY A 53 -0.72 -11.62 -1.90
CA GLY A 53 -0.60 -10.35 -1.18
C GLY A 53 0.24 -9.29 -1.87
N LEU A 54 1.32 -9.68 -2.56
CA LEU A 54 2.19 -8.73 -3.26
C LEU A 54 1.41 -7.86 -4.25
N TRP A 55 0.54 -8.47 -5.06
CA TRP A 55 -0.18 -7.75 -6.11
C TRP A 55 -1.53 -7.19 -5.69
N ASP A 56 -2.18 -7.77 -4.67
CA ASP A 56 -3.48 -7.27 -4.21
C ASP A 56 -3.34 -6.12 -3.22
N VAL A 57 -2.55 -6.28 -2.15
CA VAL A 57 -2.42 -5.27 -1.08
C VAL A 57 -1.13 -4.44 -1.18
N GLY A 58 -0.12 -4.92 -1.91
CA GLY A 58 1.11 -4.16 -2.19
C GLY A 58 0.88 -2.80 -2.84
N PRO A 59 -0.01 -2.65 -3.85
CA PRO A 59 -0.30 -1.33 -4.43
C PRO A 59 -0.77 -0.32 -3.38
N HIS A 60 -1.59 -0.77 -2.42
CA HIS A 60 -2.11 0.10 -1.38
C HIS A 60 -1.04 0.48 -0.34
N ALA A 61 -0.23 -0.48 0.10
CA ALA A 61 0.90 -0.23 1.00
C ALA A 61 1.88 0.80 0.39
N LEU A 62 2.29 0.59 -0.86
CA LEU A 62 3.15 1.53 -1.59
C LEU A 62 2.49 2.91 -1.74
N SER A 63 1.18 2.96 -1.99
CA SER A 63 0.46 4.24 -2.13
C SER A 63 0.50 5.14 -0.89
N MET A 64 0.77 4.57 0.29
CA MET A 64 0.90 5.29 1.56
C MET A 64 2.35 5.67 1.88
N LEU A 65 3.33 4.90 1.41
CA LEU A 65 4.76 5.14 1.68
C LEU A 65 5.39 6.14 0.71
N LEU A 66 5.15 5.99 -0.60
CA LEU A 66 5.81 6.82 -1.63
C LEU A 66 5.59 8.34 -1.48
N PRO A 67 4.36 8.83 -1.20
CA PRO A 67 4.13 10.28 -1.09
C PRO A 67 4.90 10.94 0.06
N VAL A 68 5.22 10.17 1.10
CA VAL A 68 5.84 10.66 2.33
C VAL A 68 7.36 10.49 2.29
N LEU A 69 7.82 9.35 1.76
CA LEU A 69 9.23 8.95 1.79
C LEU A 69 9.95 9.14 0.46
N GLY A 70 9.25 9.48 -0.62
CA GLY A 70 9.83 9.62 -1.95
C GLY A 70 9.83 8.33 -2.78
N ASP A 71 10.38 8.38 -4.00
CA ASP A 71 10.37 7.24 -4.92
C ASP A 71 11.33 6.13 -4.48
N VAL A 72 11.00 4.88 -4.79
CA VAL A 72 11.79 3.70 -4.44
C VAL A 72 12.95 3.51 -5.43
N THR A 73 14.18 3.64 -4.96
CA THR A 73 15.39 3.46 -5.76
C THR A 73 15.92 2.02 -5.75
N ALA A 74 15.63 1.23 -4.72
CA ALA A 74 16.01 -0.18 -4.64
C ALA A 74 14.97 -1.00 -3.84
N VAL A 75 14.84 -2.27 -4.22
CA VAL A 75 13.92 -3.24 -3.62
C VAL A 75 14.72 -4.48 -3.23
N THR A 76 14.51 -4.94 -2.00
CA THR A 76 14.84 -6.30 -1.58
C THR A 76 13.55 -6.97 -1.15
N ALA A 77 13.29 -8.16 -1.67
CA ALA A 77 12.06 -8.90 -1.41
C ALA A 77 12.36 -10.35 -1.02
N ALA A 78 11.54 -10.90 -0.12
CA ALA A 78 11.62 -12.28 0.31
C ALA A 78 10.22 -12.87 0.53
N GLU A 79 10.06 -14.16 0.22
CA GLU A 79 8.87 -14.91 0.57
C GLU A 79 8.84 -15.19 2.07
N GLY A 80 7.66 -15.06 2.66
CA GLY A 80 7.33 -15.48 4.01
C GLY A 80 6.46 -16.73 4.00
N SER A 81 5.72 -16.95 5.08
CA SER A 81 4.77 -18.07 5.14
C SER A 81 3.61 -17.88 4.17
N ARG A 82 3.23 -18.94 3.44
CA ARG A 82 2.10 -18.94 2.48
C ARG A 82 2.32 -17.88 1.40
N ASP A 83 1.35 -17.00 1.15
CA ASP A 83 1.48 -15.92 0.15
C ASP A 83 2.16 -14.65 0.68
N THR A 84 2.74 -14.71 1.89
CA THR A 84 3.32 -13.54 2.52
C THR A 84 4.56 -13.10 1.76
N VAL A 85 4.68 -11.80 1.48
CA VAL A 85 5.89 -11.18 0.94
C VAL A 85 6.37 -10.08 1.87
N HIS A 86 7.67 -10.08 2.16
CA HIS A 86 8.36 -9.03 2.89
C HIS A 86 9.17 -8.17 1.92
N LEU A 87 9.03 -6.85 2.03
CA LEU A 87 9.76 -5.87 1.23
C LEU A 87 10.62 -4.98 2.12
N ILE A 88 11.84 -4.69 1.67
CA ILE A 88 12.69 -3.60 2.16
C ILE A 88 12.90 -2.64 0.98
N LEU A 89 12.57 -1.36 1.19
CA LEU A 89 12.51 -0.35 0.14
C LEU A 89 13.46 0.79 0.50
N ARG A 90 14.36 1.16 -0.42
CA ARG A 90 15.21 2.36 -0.28
C ARG A 90 14.60 3.50 -1.08
N HIS A 91 14.48 4.68 -0.48
CA HIS A 91 13.87 5.84 -1.12
C HIS A 91 14.92 6.87 -1.59
N ASP A 92 14.56 7.70 -2.56
CA ASP A 92 15.38 8.80 -3.07
C ASP A 92 15.64 9.91 -2.04
N SER A 93 14.73 10.08 -1.07
CA SER A 93 14.90 10.95 0.10
C SER A 93 16.06 10.54 1.02
N GLY A 94 16.58 9.31 0.87
CA GLY A 94 17.54 8.69 1.77
C GLY A 94 16.91 7.81 2.86
N ALA A 95 15.58 7.86 3.04
CA ALA A 95 14.87 6.98 3.96
C ALA A 95 14.85 5.52 3.46
N SER A 96 14.59 4.60 4.39
CA SER A 96 14.21 3.22 4.06
C SER A 96 12.88 2.86 4.71
N SER A 97 12.09 2.01 4.07
CA SER A 97 10.84 1.49 4.63
C SER A 97 10.71 -0.02 4.46
N THR A 98 9.78 -0.62 5.20
CA THR A 98 9.43 -2.03 5.05
C THR A 98 7.95 -2.20 4.73
N ALA A 99 7.60 -3.29 4.04
CA ALA A 99 6.21 -3.71 3.92
C ALA A 99 6.06 -5.23 4.10
N THR A 100 4.98 -5.66 4.75
CA THR A 100 4.61 -7.08 4.87
C THR A 100 3.21 -7.28 4.33
N LEU A 101 3.06 -8.19 3.36
CA LEU A 101 1.87 -8.27 2.52
C LEU A 101 1.37 -9.71 2.45
N SER A 102 0.12 -9.98 2.83
CA SER A 102 -0.49 -11.32 2.75
C SER A 102 -2.00 -11.26 2.57
N LEU A 103 -2.59 -12.22 1.85
CA LEU A 103 -4.02 -12.50 1.81
C LEU A 103 -4.40 -13.83 2.46
N THR A 104 -3.42 -14.60 2.91
CA THR A 104 -3.61 -15.92 3.53
C THR A 104 -3.27 -15.92 5.01
N ALA A 105 -3.16 -14.76 5.64
CA ALA A 105 -2.93 -14.66 7.07
C ALA A 105 -4.10 -15.30 7.84
N PRO A 106 -3.86 -15.97 8.98
CA PRO A 106 -4.94 -16.45 9.83
C PRO A 106 -5.92 -15.31 10.18
N PRO A 107 -7.24 -15.54 10.32
CA PRO A 107 -8.20 -14.47 10.59
C PRO A 107 -7.87 -13.62 11.84
N LYS A 108 -7.30 -14.24 12.88
CA LYS A 108 -6.85 -13.53 14.10
C LYS A 108 -5.62 -12.64 13.90
N CYS A 109 -4.94 -12.76 12.76
CA CYS A 109 -3.80 -11.95 12.36
C CYS A 109 -4.21 -10.80 11.42
N GLU A 110 -5.49 -10.69 11.04
CA GLU A 110 -5.93 -9.61 10.16
C GLU A 110 -5.59 -8.25 10.75
N GLY A 111 -5.07 -7.38 9.89
CA GLY A 111 -4.68 -6.05 10.31
C GLY A 111 -4.04 -5.25 9.20
N LEU A 112 -4.25 -3.94 9.30
CA LEU A 112 -3.56 -2.92 8.54
C LEU A 112 -2.84 -2.00 9.52
N ALA A 113 -1.55 -1.82 9.32
CA ALA A 113 -0.77 -0.82 10.04
C ALA A 113 0.12 -0.06 9.05
N VAL A 114 0.05 1.26 9.07
CA VAL A 114 1.05 2.13 8.46
C VAL A 114 1.60 3.02 9.55
N GLU A 115 2.92 3.09 9.68
CA GLU A 115 3.59 3.86 10.73
C GLU A 115 4.78 4.58 10.13
N LEU A 116 4.99 5.82 10.56
CA LEU A 116 6.11 6.67 10.17
C LEU A 116 6.87 7.08 11.44
N ARG A 117 8.20 7.12 11.35
CA ARG A 117 9.07 7.57 12.44
C ARG A 117 10.05 8.58 11.90
N GLY A 118 10.25 9.69 12.62
CA GLY A 118 11.11 10.78 12.17
C GLY A 118 11.27 11.87 13.22
N GLU A 119 11.66 13.05 12.76
CA GLU A 119 11.92 14.23 13.61
C GLU A 119 10.70 14.66 14.42
N SER A 120 9.49 14.49 13.88
CA SER A 120 8.22 14.77 14.55
C SER A 120 7.71 13.63 15.44
N GLY A 121 8.53 12.60 15.70
CA GLY A 121 8.19 11.47 16.54
C GLY A 121 7.68 10.27 15.74
N THR A 122 6.69 9.56 16.29
CA THR A 122 6.08 8.37 15.66
C THR A 122 4.59 8.59 15.50
N VAL A 123 4.09 8.36 14.28
CA VAL A 123 2.67 8.46 13.94
C VAL A 123 2.22 7.19 13.25
N ALA A 124 0.98 6.78 13.52
CA ALA A 124 0.35 5.64 12.88
C ALA A 124 -0.92 6.07 12.15
N LEU A 125 -1.22 5.39 11.05
CA LEU A 125 -2.49 5.52 10.36
C LEU A 125 -3.63 5.18 11.34
N PRO A 126 -4.67 6.03 11.43
CA PRO A 126 -5.85 5.72 12.24
C PRO A 126 -6.51 4.39 11.81
N PRO A 127 -7.30 3.76 12.70
CA PRO A 127 -8.03 2.54 12.36
C PRO A 127 -8.82 2.67 11.06
N TRP A 128 -8.63 1.72 10.14
CA TRP A 128 -9.33 1.69 8.87
C TRP A 128 -10.66 0.94 9.00
N GLU A 129 -11.77 1.63 8.74
CA GLU A 129 -13.13 1.07 8.87
C GLU A 129 -13.61 0.34 7.60
N GLY A 130 -12.74 0.19 6.61
CA GLY A 130 -13.03 -0.52 5.36
C GLY A 130 -13.21 0.40 4.14
N ALA A 131 -13.60 -0.22 3.04
CA ALA A 131 -13.55 0.38 1.71
C ALA A 131 -14.87 1.03 1.23
N GLY A 132 -15.91 1.07 2.08
CA GLY A 132 -17.30 1.31 1.66
C GLY A 132 -17.49 2.48 0.71
N ASP A 133 -16.98 3.67 1.09
CA ASP A 133 -17.14 4.89 0.30
C ASP A 133 -15.97 5.16 -0.67
N ALA A 134 -14.90 4.36 -0.60
CA ALA A 134 -13.66 4.64 -1.30
C ALA A 134 -13.81 4.59 -2.82
N PHE A 135 -14.68 3.71 -3.33
CA PHE A 135 -14.93 3.64 -4.76
C PHE A 135 -15.68 4.87 -5.27
N GLY A 136 -16.71 5.34 -4.55
CA GLY A 136 -17.44 6.56 -4.88
C GLY A 136 -16.50 7.77 -4.89
N ALA A 137 -15.70 7.94 -3.84
CA ALA A 137 -14.71 9.00 -3.76
C ALA A 137 -13.65 8.96 -4.88
N ALA A 138 -13.28 7.76 -5.35
CA ALA A 138 -12.38 7.63 -6.51
C ALA A 138 -13.03 8.08 -7.83
N VAL A 139 -14.33 7.83 -8.00
CA VAL A 139 -15.10 8.34 -9.15
C VAL A 139 -15.21 9.86 -9.08
N ASP A 140 -15.52 10.41 -7.90
CA ASP A 140 -15.62 11.87 -7.71
C ASP A 140 -14.28 12.56 -8.01
N ALA A 141 -13.17 12.01 -7.53
CA ALA A 141 -11.83 12.53 -7.82
C ALA A 141 -11.47 12.48 -9.32
N LEU A 142 -11.95 11.47 -10.04
CA LEU A 142 -11.79 11.39 -11.49
C LEU A 142 -12.61 12.47 -12.20
N LEU A 143 -13.87 12.67 -11.80
CA LEU A 143 -14.74 13.71 -12.36
C LEU A 143 -14.17 15.11 -12.09
N GLU A 144 -13.68 15.38 -10.89
CA GLU A 144 -12.97 16.62 -10.53
C GLU A 144 -11.77 16.85 -11.46
N SER A 145 -10.97 15.80 -11.71
CA SER A 145 -9.81 15.89 -12.61
C SER A 145 -10.21 16.21 -14.05
N VAL A 146 -11.33 15.65 -14.53
CA VAL A 146 -11.89 15.94 -15.85
C VAL A 146 -12.39 17.38 -15.95
N THR A 147 -13.10 17.86 -14.93
CA THR A 147 -13.68 19.21 -14.91
C THR A 147 -12.62 20.29 -14.78
N THR A 148 -11.60 20.09 -13.94
CA THR A 148 -10.57 21.10 -13.65
C THR A 148 -9.34 21.01 -14.55
N GLY A 149 -9.13 19.87 -15.22
CA GLY A 149 -7.90 19.55 -15.94
C GLY A 149 -6.69 19.26 -15.04
N THR A 150 -6.87 19.24 -13.72
CA THR A 150 -5.79 18.94 -12.76
C THR A 150 -5.83 17.46 -12.41
N ALA A 151 -4.73 16.75 -12.66
CA ALA A 151 -4.67 15.31 -12.36
C ALA A 151 -4.64 15.04 -10.85
N HIS A 152 -5.45 14.10 -10.39
CA HIS A 152 -5.35 13.55 -9.04
C HIS A 152 -3.97 12.89 -8.82
N PRO A 153 -3.35 12.96 -7.63
CA PRO A 153 -2.04 12.34 -7.35
C PRO A 153 -1.98 10.82 -7.59
N CYS A 154 -3.12 10.14 -7.60
CA CYS A 154 -3.24 8.73 -7.99
C CYS A 154 -3.56 8.58 -9.49
N ASP A 155 -2.77 9.21 -10.35
CA ASP A 155 -2.92 9.12 -11.80
C ASP A 155 -2.32 7.83 -12.39
N VAL A 156 -2.36 7.71 -13.71
CA VAL A 156 -1.80 6.57 -14.44
C VAL A 156 -0.27 6.45 -14.28
N ARG A 157 0.45 7.56 -14.09
CA ARG A 157 1.91 7.55 -13.93
C ARG A 157 2.28 7.00 -12.56
N PHE A 158 1.57 7.43 -11.52
CA PHE A 158 1.72 6.86 -10.18
C PHE A 158 1.34 5.36 -10.17
N GLY A 159 0.25 5.00 -10.86
CA GLY A 159 -0.15 3.59 -11.06
C GLY A 159 0.93 2.74 -11.75
N LEU A 160 1.54 3.25 -12.82
CA LEU A 160 2.64 2.61 -13.51
C LEU A 160 3.83 2.42 -12.57
N ARG A 161 4.23 3.49 -11.86
CA ARG A 161 5.40 3.45 -10.98
C ARG A 161 5.26 2.43 -9.85
N VAL A 162 4.10 2.39 -9.21
CA VAL A 162 3.78 1.36 -8.21
C VAL A 162 3.88 -0.04 -8.81
N SER A 163 3.36 -0.24 -10.02
CA SER A 163 3.40 -1.53 -10.71
C SER A 163 4.84 -1.97 -11.04
N GLU A 164 5.70 -1.04 -11.46
CA GLU A 164 7.13 -1.32 -11.69
C GLU A 164 7.86 -1.75 -10.41
N ILE A 165 7.55 -1.14 -9.26
CA ILE A 165 8.14 -1.51 -7.97
C ILE A 165 7.73 -2.94 -7.58
N LEU A 166 6.45 -3.28 -7.75
CA LEU A 166 5.93 -4.62 -7.47
C LEU A 166 6.51 -5.67 -8.42
N ALA A 167 6.66 -5.33 -9.72
CA ALA A 167 7.31 -6.21 -10.68
C ALA A 167 8.77 -6.49 -10.31
N ARG A 168 9.54 -5.46 -9.89
CA ARG A 168 10.91 -5.65 -9.39
C ARG A 168 10.97 -6.51 -8.14
N ALA A 169 9.99 -6.41 -7.24
CA ALA A 169 9.91 -7.28 -6.07
C ALA A 169 9.67 -8.74 -6.48
N GLU A 170 8.74 -9.00 -7.40
CA GLU A 170 8.44 -10.33 -7.95
C GLU A 170 9.67 -10.94 -8.66
N GLU A 171 10.39 -10.14 -9.46
CA GLU A 171 11.64 -10.53 -10.11
C GLU A 171 12.73 -10.88 -9.08
N HIS A 172 12.89 -10.06 -8.04
CA HIS A 172 13.88 -10.29 -6.98
C HIS A 172 13.63 -11.61 -6.23
N ILE A 173 12.36 -11.92 -5.94
CA ILE A 173 11.96 -13.19 -5.31
C ILE A 173 12.31 -14.37 -6.23
N THR A 174 11.96 -14.27 -7.51
CA THR A 174 12.15 -15.37 -8.48
C THR A 174 13.62 -15.64 -8.80
N ALA A 175 14.49 -14.65 -8.62
CA ALA A 175 15.92 -14.75 -8.88
C ALA A 175 16.76 -15.34 -7.72
N THR A 176 16.15 -15.57 -6.55
CA THR A 176 16.79 -16.12 -5.35
C THR A 176 16.56 -17.62 -5.23
#